data_AF-A0AAW1V5Q4-F1
#
_entry.id   AF-A0AAW1V5Q4-F1
#
_cell.length_a   1.000
_cell.length_b   1.000
_cell.length_c   1.000
_cell.angle_alpha   90.00
_cell.angle_beta   90.00
_cell.angle_gamma   90.00
#
_symmetry.space_group_name_H-M   'P 1'
#
loop_
_entity.id
_entity.type
_entity.pdbx_description
1 polymer ?
#
loop_
_entity_poly.entity_id
_entity_poly.type
_entity_poly.pdbx_seq_one_letter_code
_entity_poly.pdbx_strand_id
1 'polypeptide(L)'
;MLSSGQLQRGAYGLSCNKNKSLIIIHLQFPEPARKQEEENPRPPGSLPEGVELDTPSRDLLLRLLQIDPSRRLRSLRTLTTIAFYKGYNIQDVQEKKVSPNELLKLHFPHGPPNRVAQSDSKFDGFDWSDDEY
;
A
#
# COMPACT_ATOMS: atom_id res chain seq x y z
N MET A 1 72.52 -0.76 22.36
CA MET A 1 71.74 -0.67 23.61
C MET A 1 70.86 0.56 23.54
N LEU A 2 69.64 0.47 24.10
CA LEU A 2 68.49 1.39 23.99
C LEU A 2 67.58 1.12 22.77
N SER A 3 66.26 1.15 22.83
CA SER A 3 65.23 0.77 23.81
C SER A 3 63.89 1.10 23.12
N SER A 4 62.98 0.12 23.10
CA SER A 4 61.51 0.15 23.11
C SER A 4 60.71 1.43 22.79
N GLY A 5 59.58 1.27 22.07
CA GLY A 5 58.46 2.19 22.20
C GLY A 5 57.34 2.11 21.16
N GLN A 6 56.68 0.97 20.98
CA GLN A 6 55.35 0.90 20.33
C GLN A 6 54.29 1.53 21.24
N LEU A 7 53.46 2.43 20.70
CA LEU A 7 52.31 3.03 21.38
C LEU A 7 51.02 2.44 20.81
N GLN A 8 50.47 1.41 21.46
CA GLN A 8 49.14 0.87 21.17
C GLN A 8 48.10 1.57 22.05
N ARG A 9 47.07 2.11 21.41
CA ARG A 9 45.95 2.79 22.06
C ARG A 9 44.90 1.79 22.53
N GLY A 10 44.56 1.87 23.82
CA GLY A 10 43.19 1.90 24.31
C GLY A 10 42.40 0.59 24.27
N ALA A 11 42.53 -0.19 25.33
CA ALA A 11 41.57 -1.20 25.73
C ALA A 11 40.27 -0.54 26.22
N TYR A 12 39.14 -0.87 25.60
CA TYR A 12 37.81 -0.68 26.21
C TYR A 12 37.38 -2.01 26.82
N GLY A 13 37.34 -2.03 28.15
CA GLY A 13 36.74 -3.12 28.91
C GLY A 13 35.22 -2.98 28.93
N LEU A 14 34.52 -4.07 28.67
CA LEU A 14 33.15 -4.28 29.15
C LEU A 14 33.10 -5.69 29.73
N SER A 15 33.28 -5.75 31.05
CA SER A 15 33.07 -6.93 31.88
C SER A 15 31.58 -7.02 32.21
N CYS A 16 30.92 -8.09 31.77
CA CYS A 16 29.62 -8.50 32.29
C CYS A 16 29.63 -10.01 32.55
N ASN A 17 29.74 -10.38 33.82
CA ASN A 17 29.38 -11.69 34.33
C ASN A 17 28.20 -11.53 35.28
N LYS A 18 27.20 -12.41 35.11
CA LYS A 18 26.36 -13.08 36.13
C LYS A 18 24.94 -13.26 35.60
N ASN A 19 24.77 -14.38 34.90
CA ASN A 19 23.75 -15.39 35.18
C ASN A 19 22.38 -14.84 35.61
N LYS A 20 21.55 -14.48 34.64
CA LYS A 20 20.09 -14.52 34.80
C LYS A 20 19.56 -15.44 33.72
N SER A 21 19.34 -16.68 34.13
CA SER A 21 18.68 -17.70 33.32
C SER A 21 17.23 -17.28 33.12
N LEU A 22 16.93 -16.66 31.98
CA LEU A 22 15.57 -16.52 31.50
C LEU A 22 15.24 -17.85 30.82
N ILE A 23 14.47 -18.68 31.52
CA ILE A 23 13.87 -19.87 30.94
C ILE A 23 12.84 -19.38 29.91
N ILE A 24 13.27 -19.32 28.65
CA ILE A 24 12.34 -19.20 27.54
C ILE A 24 11.69 -20.57 27.40
N ILE A 25 10.44 -20.66 27.85
CA ILE A 25 9.58 -21.80 27.55
C ILE A 25 9.39 -21.78 26.03
N HIS A 26 10.05 -22.72 25.34
CA HIS A 26 9.85 -22.95 23.93
C HIS A 26 8.45 -23.53 23.75
N LEU A 27 7.43 -22.68 23.63
CA LEU A 27 6.11 -23.09 23.22
C LEU A 27 6.20 -23.46 21.74
N GLN A 28 6.44 -24.75 21.50
CA GLN A 28 6.40 -25.37 20.18
C GLN A 28 4.95 -25.33 19.66
N PHE A 29 4.61 -24.33 18.86
CA PHE A 29 3.39 -24.37 18.05
C PHE A 29 3.61 -25.37 16.90
N PRO A 30 2.74 -26.37 16.72
CA PRO A 30 2.82 -27.24 15.55
C PRO A 30 2.42 -26.44 14.31
N GLU A 31 3.39 -26.18 13.43
CA GLU A 31 3.11 -25.56 12.14
C GLU A 31 2.21 -26.47 11.30
N PRO A 32 1.07 -25.98 10.76
CA PRO A 32 0.30 -26.76 9.83
C PRO A 32 1.09 -26.91 8.53
N ALA A 33 1.25 -28.16 8.10
CA ALA A 33 1.92 -28.53 6.86
C ALA A 33 1.32 -27.80 5.66
N ARG A 34 1.95 -26.69 5.22
CA ARG A 34 1.66 -26.08 3.92
C ARG A 34 2.31 -26.91 2.83
N LYS A 35 1.50 -27.69 2.11
CA LYS A 35 1.88 -28.26 0.81
C LYS A 35 1.57 -27.25 -0.31
N GLN A 36 2.64 -26.86 -1.01
CA GLN A 36 2.79 -26.50 -2.44
C GLN A 36 1.71 -25.66 -3.13
N GLU A 37 2.11 -24.47 -3.62
CA GLU A 37 1.97 -24.05 -5.02
C GLU A 37 2.88 -22.83 -5.25
N GLU A 38 3.62 -22.83 -6.37
CA GLU A 38 4.56 -21.80 -6.79
C GLU A 38 3.79 -20.59 -7.36
N GLU A 39 3.00 -19.90 -6.54
CA GLU A 39 2.53 -18.55 -6.85
C GLU A 39 3.67 -17.61 -6.49
N ASN A 40 4.32 -16.98 -7.47
CA ASN A 40 5.15 -15.80 -7.18
C ASN A 40 4.20 -14.72 -6.62
N PRO A 41 4.15 -14.46 -5.30
CA PRO A 41 3.27 -13.44 -4.79
C PRO A 41 3.93 -12.12 -5.20
N ARG A 42 3.33 -11.43 -6.17
CA ARG A 42 3.82 -10.12 -6.60
C ARG A 42 4.03 -9.27 -5.35
N PRO A 43 5.18 -8.58 -5.22
CA PRO A 43 5.44 -7.80 -4.03
C PRO A 43 4.30 -6.78 -3.85
N PRO A 44 3.78 -6.62 -2.62
CA PRO A 44 2.70 -5.68 -2.38
C PRO A 44 3.09 -4.29 -2.89
N GLY A 45 2.15 -3.61 -3.53
CA GLY A 45 2.41 -2.30 -4.12
C GLY A 45 3.04 -2.28 -5.51
N SER A 46 3.23 -3.44 -6.15
CA SER A 46 3.67 -3.52 -7.54
C SER A 46 2.51 -3.51 -8.53
N LEU A 47 2.76 -2.93 -9.71
CA LEU A 47 1.83 -2.99 -10.84
C LEU A 47 2.02 -4.31 -11.60
N PRO A 48 0.99 -4.83 -12.29
CA PRO A 48 1.14 -6.00 -13.15
C PRO A 48 2.15 -5.74 -14.27
N GLU A 49 2.89 -6.76 -14.67
CA GLU A 49 3.72 -6.70 -15.87
C GLU A 49 2.83 -6.60 -17.12
N GLY A 50 3.28 -5.82 -18.11
CA GLY A 50 2.58 -5.66 -19.40
C GLY A 50 1.47 -4.61 -19.44
N VAL A 51 1.26 -3.81 -18.38
CA VAL A 51 0.31 -2.68 -18.45
C VAL A 51 1.02 -1.45 -19.02
N GLU A 52 0.57 -1.00 -20.19
CA GLU A 52 0.97 0.28 -20.74
C GLU A 52 0.18 1.41 -20.08
N LEU A 53 0.88 2.26 -19.33
CA LEU A 53 0.31 3.43 -18.66
C LEU A 53 1.12 4.66 -19.04
N ASP A 54 0.43 5.78 -19.18
CA ASP A 54 1.08 7.08 -19.25
C ASP A 54 1.85 7.37 -17.95
N THR A 55 2.94 8.12 -18.07
CA THR A 55 3.82 8.47 -16.95
C THR A 55 3.07 9.05 -15.73
N PRO A 56 2.12 9.99 -15.87
CA PRO A 56 1.42 10.53 -14.71
C PRO A 56 0.47 9.52 -14.06
N SER A 57 -0.21 8.66 -14.82
CA SER A 57 -1.02 7.57 -14.23
C SER A 57 -0.15 6.57 -13.47
N ARG A 58 1.03 6.22 -14.01
CA ARG A 58 1.97 5.32 -13.34
C ARG A 58 2.46 5.92 -12.01
N ASP A 59 2.82 7.20 -11.99
CA ASP A 59 3.23 7.90 -10.76
C ASP A 59 2.12 7.93 -9.72
N LEU A 60 0.88 8.25 -10.13
CA LEU A 60 -0.28 8.24 -9.25
C LEU A 60 -0.48 6.86 -8.60
N LEU A 61 -0.50 5.80 -9.41
CA LEU A 61 -0.75 4.45 -8.91
C LEU A 61 0.35 3.96 -7.97
N LEU A 62 1.62 4.19 -8.29
CA LEU A 62 2.73 3.80 -7.42
C LEU A 62 2.66 4.49 -6.04
N ARG A 63 2.16 5.74 -5.97
CA ARG A 63 1.97 6.44 -4.68
C ARG A 63 0.75 5.95 -3.91
N LEU A 64 -0.32 5.56 -4.60
CA LEU A 64 -1.53 5.00 -3.98
C LEU A 64 -1.29 3.59 -3.45
N LEU A 65 -0.54 2.78 -4.20
CA LEU A 65 -0.21 1.39 -3.88
C LEU A 65 0.99 1.25 -2.94
N GLN A 66 1.50 2.35 -2.39
CA GLN A 66 2.64 2.33 -1.47
C GLN A 66 2.32 1.48 -0.22
N ILE A 67 3.25 0.59 0.12
CA ILE A 67 3.12 -0.35 1.25
C ILE A 67 3.04 0.42 2.57
N ASP A 68 4.03 1.30 2.82
CA ASP A 68 4.08 2.11 4.03
C ASP A 68 2.99 3.20 4.00
N PRO A 69 2.00 3.16 4.92
CA PRO A 69 0.90 4.12 4.95
C PRO A 69 1.38 5.56 5.19
N SER A 70 2.54 5.76 5.84
CA SER A 70 3.09 7.09 6.09
C SER A 70 3.53 7.77 4.80
N ARG A 71 3.97 6.98 3.82
CA ARG A 71 4.45 7.42 2.51
C ARG A 71 3.38 7.31 1.42
N ARG A 72 2.28 6.62 1.69
CA ARG A 72 1.12 6.55 0.79
C ARG A 72 0.54 7.94 0.57
N LEU A 73 -0.07 8.17 -0.59
CA LEU A 73 -0.82 9.39 -0.83
C LEU A 73 -2.07 9.43 0.07
N ARG A 74 -2.20 10.45 0.94
CA ARG A 74 -3.26 10.51 1.97
C ARG A 74 -4.21 11.69 1.87
N SER A 75 -3.76 12.82 1.32
CA SER A 75 -4.55 14.06 1.34
C SER A 75 -5.06 14.44 -0.04
N LEU A 76 -6.27 14.98 -0.11
CA LEU A 76 -6.82 15.54 -1.34
C LEU A 76 -5.93 16.67 -1.88
N ARG A 77 -5.40 17.52 -1.00
CA ARG A 77 -4.46 18.59 -1.41
C ARG A 77 -3.22 18.04 -2.11
N THR A 78 -2.68 16.91 -1.66
CA THR A 78 -1.55 16.25 -2.35
C THR A 78 -1.97 15.52 -3.61
N LEU A 79 -3.24 15.08 -3.71
CA LEU A 79 -3.78 14.45 -4.91
C LEU A 79 -3.93 15.48 -6.04
N THR A 80 -4.43 16.67 -5.73
CA THR A 80 -4.68 17.74 -6.72
C THR A 80 -3.40 18.28 -7.37
N THR A 81 -2.24 18.13 -6.73
CA THR A 81 -0.94 18.60 -7.25
C THR A 81 -0.25 17.59 -8.18
N ILE A 82 -0.76 16.36 -8.29
CA ILE A 82 -0.18 15.32 -9.15
C ILE A 82 -0.44 15.66 -10.61
N ALA A 83 0.54 15.37 -11.47
CA ALA A 83 0.48 15.67 -12.90
C ALA A 83 -0.74 15.02 -13.60
N PHE A 84 -1.22 13.88 -13.10
CA PHE A 84 -2.45 13.24 -13.56
C PHE A 84 -3.68 14.16 -13.48
N TYR A 85 -3.79 14.97 -12.41
CA TYR A 85 -4.90 15.90 -12.22
C TYR A 85 -4.63 17.30 -12.79
N LYS A 86 -3.51 17.49 -13.50
CA LYS A 86 -3.18 18.79 -14.08
C LYS A 86 -4.21 19.15 -15.17
N GLY A 87 -4.90 20.27 -14.96
CA GLY A 87 -5.96 20.74 -15.87
C GLY A 87 -7.37 20.24 -15.49
N TYR A 88 -7.50 19.41 -14.46
CA TYR A 88 -8.80 19.03 -13.91
C TYR A 88 -9.22 19.98 -12.78
N ASN A 89 -10.35 20.66 -12.94
CA ASN A 89 -10.85 21.58 -11.91
C ASN A 89 -11.71 20.82 -10.88
N ILE A 90 -11.09 20.46 -9.76
CA ILE A 90 -11.78 19.75 -8.67
C ILE A 90 -12.86 20.60 -8.01
N GLN A 91 -12.72 21.93 -8.04
CA GLN A 91 -13.70 22.83 -7.46
C GLN A 91 -15.03 22.80 -8.24
N ASP A 92 -14.98 22.72 -9.57
CA ASP A 92 -16.19 22.63 -10.39
C ASP A 92 -16.98 21.34 -10.12
N VAL A 93 -16.28 20.26 -9.78
CA VAL A 93 -16.89 18.97 -9.41
C VAL A 93 -17.59 19.08 -8.05
N GLN A 94 -16.95 19.73 -7.08
CA GLN A 94 -17.54 19.96 -5.75
C GLN A 94 -18.79 20.85 -5.83
N GLU A 95 -18.77 21.84 -6.73
CA GLU A 95 -19.89 22.74 -7.00
C GLU A 95 -20.94 22.12 -7.96
N LYS A 96 -20.78 20.85 -8.35
CA LYS A 96 -21.68 20.10 -9.26
C LYS A 96 -21.88 20.78 -10.62
N LYS A 97 -20.90 21.57 -11.08
CA LYS A 97 -20.91 22.19 -12.41
C LYS A 97 -20.61 21.22 -13.54
N VAL A 98 -20.02 20.07 -13.22
CA VAL A 98 -19.70 19.02 -14.17
C VAL A 98 -20.82 17.98 -14.20
N SER A 99 -21.45 17.80 -15.35
CA SER A 99 -22.50 16.78 -15.55
C SER A 99 -21.89 15.38 -15.65
N PRO A 100 -22.23 14.43 -14.76
CA PRO A 100 -21.71 13.06 -14.84
C PRO A 100 -22.08 12.37 -16.15
N ASN A 101 -23.28 12.63 -16.68
CA ASN A 101 -23.75 12.05 -17.93
C ASN A 101 -22.92 12.49 -19.13
N GLU A 102 -22.45 13.74 -19.13
CA GLU A 102 -21.60 14.26 -20.21
C GLU A 102 -20.19 13.67 -20.13
N LEU A 103 -19.61 13.57 -18.92
CA LEU A 103 -18.33 12.91 -18.71
C LEU A 103 -18.36 11.44 -19.13
N LEU A 104 -19.43 10.72 -18.77
CA LEU A 104 -19.58 9.31 -19.13
C LEU A 104 -19.69 9.14 -20.65
N LYS A 105 -20.45 9.99 -21.34
CA LYS A 105 -20.52 9.96 -22.81
C LYS A 105 -19.18 10.26 -23.47
N LEU A 106 -18.36 11.13 -22.88
CA LEU A 106 -17.03 11.48 -23.40
C LEU A 106 -16.05 10.31 -23.31
N HIS A 107 -16.01 9.61 -22.18
CA HIS A 107 -15.04 8.53 -21.93
C HIS A 107 -15.55 7.14 -22.27
N PHE A 108 -16.88 6.94 -22.25
CA PHE A 108 -17.56 5.68 -22.54
C PHE A 108 -18.70 5.93 -23.55
N PRO A 109 -18.39 6.30 -24.81
CA PRO A 109 -19.41 6.66 -25.80
C PRO A 109 -20.39 5.53 -26.13
N HIS A 110 -19.97 4.27 -25.94
CA HIS A 110 -20.79 3.07 -26.17
C HIS A 110 -21.33 2.46 -24.86
N GLY A 111 -21.24 3.21 -23.75
CA GLY A 111 -21.50 2.71 -22.41
C GLY A 111 -20.33 1.87 -21.84
N PRO A 112 -20.34 1.60 -20.53
CA PRO A 112 -19.37 0.69 -19.94
C PRO A 112 -19.55 -0.72 -20.51
N PRO A 113 -18.47 -1.53 -20.61
CA PRO A 113 -18.59 -2.91 -21.02
C PRO A 113 -19.55 -3.63 -20.08
N ASN A 114 -20.54 -4.33 -20.66
CA ASN A 114 -21.52 -5.12 -19.92
C ASN A 114 -20.80 -6.29 -19.23
N ARG A 115 -20.25 -6.04 -18.04
CA ARG A 115 -19.74 -7.10 -17.17
C ARG A 115 -20.97 -7.84 -16.68
N VAL A 116 -21.11 -9.09 -17.11
CA VAL A 116 -22.14 -10.04 -16.69
C VAL A 116 -22.38 -9.83 -15.20
N ALA A 117 -23.60 -9.45 -14.84
CA ALA A 117 -24.04 -9.32 -13.46
C ALA A 117 -23.63 -10.62 -12.74
N GLN A 118 -22.56 -10.56 -11.96
CA GLN A 118 -22.23 -11.65 -11.06
C GLN A 118 -23.40 -11.67 -10.08
N SER A 119 -24.29 -12.63 -10.29
CA SER A 119 -25.48 -12.83 -9.47
C SER A 119 -25.06 -12.87 -8.01
N ASP A 120 -25.72 -12.03 -7.22
CA ASP A 120 -25.53 -11.80 -5.80
C ASP A 120 -25.53 -13.11 -5.01
N SER A 121 -24.37 -13.76 -4.90
CA SER A 121 -24.17 -14.77 -3.88
C SER A 121 -23.89 -14.04 -2.57
N LYS A 122 -24.99 -13.62 -1.94
CA LYS A 122 -25.19 -13.51 -0.49
C LYS A 122 -24.33 -12.46 0.23
N PHE A 123 -24.77 -11.20 0.17
CA PHE A 123 -24.45 -10.17 1.16
C PHE A 123 -25.63 -10.01 2.12
N ASP A 124 -25.99 -11.08 2.83
CA ASP A 124 -27.06 -11.08 3.83
C ASP A 124 -26.61 -10.25 5.03
N GLY A 125 -27.30 -9.14 5.33
CA GLY A 125 -27.03 -8.29 6.50
C GLY A 125 -26.77 -6.81 6.24
N PHE A 126 -26.94 -6.33 5.01
CA PHE A 126 -26.93 -4.89 4.68
C PHE A 126 -28.35 -4.38 4.45
N ASP A 127 -29.18 -4.51 5.48
CA ASP A 127 -30.50 -3.87 5.54
C ASP A 127 -30.37 -2.64 6.44
N TRP A 128 -29.95 -1.52 5.84
CA TRP A 128 -29.97 -0.22 6.50
C TRP A 128 -31.38 0.35 6.39
N SER A 129 -32.19 0.16 7.42
CA SER A 129 -33.44 0.90 7.59
C SER A 129 -33.10 2.35 7.96
N ASP A 130 -33.38 3.29 7.05
CA ASP A 130 -33.32 4.73 7.35
C ASP A 130 -34.50 5.09 8.26
N ASP A 131 -34.41 4.71 9.54
CA ASP A 131 -35.37 5.11 10.56
C ASP A 131 -35.01 6.55 10.99
N GLU A 132 -35.74 7.49 10.39
CA GLU A 132 -35.69 8.95 10.54
C GLU A 132 -35.96 9.41 11.99
N TYR A 133 -35.18 10.37 12.50
CA TYR A 133 -35.30 10.95 13.85
C TYR A 133 -36.04 12.29 13.86
#